data_AF-A0A849ZYG4-F1
#
_entry.id   AF-A0A849ZYG4-F1
#
_cell.length_a   1.000
_cell.length_b   1.000
_cell.length_c   1.000
_cell.angle_alpha   90.00
_cell.angle_beta   90.00
_cell.angle_gamma   90.00
#
_symmetry.space_group_name_H-M   'P 1'
#
loop_
_entity.id
_entity.type
_entity.pdbx_description
1 polymer ?
#
loop_
_entity_poly.entity_id
_entity_poly.type
_entity_poly.pdbx_seq_one_letter_code
_entity_poly.pdbx_strand_id
1 'polypeptide(L)'
;MKIEGFDSLEEMLQRMEEARTAADARVQPWQAAIKPGDYFKRDSGYGFPIYGHVQQEEAPREPELRHYRFCHCFSVACTEGEYGDVHVSTIDTLIRQELFEEARQRGWLP
;
A
#
# COMPACT_ATOMS: atom_id res chain seq x y z
N MET A 1 -6.36 -18.41 -0.77
CA MET A 1 -7.41 -17.45 -0.35
C MET A 1 -8.32 -18.14 0.66
N LYS A 2 -8.49 -17.59 1.86
CA LYS A 2 -9.50 -18.07 2.83
C LYS A 2 -10.71 -17.15 2.69
N ILE A 3 -11.90 -17.72 2.51
CA ILE A 3 -13.16 -16.97 2.49
C ILE A 3 -13.72 -17.03 3.91
N GLU A 4 -14.02 -15.86 4.49
CA GLU A 4 -14.65 -15.72 5.80
C GLU A 4 -16.08 -15.19 5.58
N GLY A 5 -17.06 -15.80 6.23
CA GLY A 5 -18.46 -15.36 6.23
C GLY A 5 -18.81 -14.76 7.58
N PHE A 6 -19.77 -13.84 7.60
CA PHE A 6 -20.25 -13.18 8.82
C PHE A 6 -21.76 -13.35 8.94
N ASP A 7 -22.24 -13.52 10.16
CA ASP A 7 -23.66 -13.70 10.44
C ASP A 7 -24.40 -12.35 10.50
N SER A 8 -23.65 -11.24 10.62
CA SER A 8 -24.20 -9.89 10.66
C SER A 8 -23.26 -8.81 10.10
N LEU A 9 -23.83 -7.65 9.75
CA LEU A 9 -23.07 -6.46 9.36
C LEU A 9 -22.19 -5.95 10.51
N GLU A 10 -22.70 -5.98 11.74
CA GLU A 10 -21.97 -5.54 12.92
C GLU A 10 -20.69 -6.35 13.13
N GLU A 11 -20.80 -7.67 13.00
CA GLU A 11 -19.65 -8.59 13.07
C GLU A 11 -18.63 -8.28 11.98
N MET A 12 -19.07 -8.06 10.74
CA MET A 12 -18.18 -7.68 9.63
C MET A 12 -17.42 -6.39 9.94
N LEU A 13 -18.11 -5.34 10.42
CA LEU A 13 -17.50 -4.05 10.74
C LEU A 13 -16.51 -4.17 11.92
N GLN A 14 -16.87 -4.91 12.96
CA GLN A 14 -15.99 -5.18 14.09
C GLN A 14 -14.71 -5.89 13.64
N ARG A 15 -14.82 -6.85 12.73
CA ARG A 15 -13.66 -7.60 12.20
C ARG A 15 -12.78 -6.73 11.31
N MET A 16 -13.36 -5.80 10.55
CA MET A 16 -12.58 -4.80 9.81
C MET A 16 -11.79 -3.87 10.74
N GLU A 17 -12.41 -3.43 11.84
CA GLU A 17 -11.76 -2.58 12.85
C GLU A 17 -10.61 -3.29 13.56
N GLU A 18 -10.81 -4.55 13.94
CA GLU A 18 -9.76 -5.41 14.50
C GLU A 18 -8.60 -5.59 13.53
N ALA A 19 -8.89 -5.86 12.26
CA ALA A 19 -7.87 -6.03 11.23
C ALA A 19 -7.06 -4.74 11.02
N ARG A 20 -7.72 -3.58 11.00
CA ARG A 20 -7.06 -2.27 10.91
C ARG A 20 -6.17 -2.01 12.13
N THR A 21 -6.69 -2.20 13.34
CA THR A 21 -5.93 -2.01 14.59
C THR A 21 -4.71 -2.92 14.64
N ALA A 22 -4.87 -4.18 14.24
CA ALA A 22 -3.76 -5.13 14.17
C ALA A 22 -2.72 -4.71 13.12
N ALA A 23 -3.13 -4.15 11.98
CA ALA A 23 -2.22 -3.62 10.97
C ALA A 23 -1.47 -2.39 11.47
N ASP A 24 -2.18 -1.45 12.11
CA ASP A 24 -1.61 -0.25 12.73
C ASP A 24 -0.51 -0.61 13.75
N ALA A 25 -0.77 -1.62 14.58
CA ALA A 25 0.18 -2.07 15.61
C ALA A 25 1.48 -2.67 15.05
N ARG A 26 1.52 -3.05 13.77
CA ARG A 26 2.71 -3.60 13.09
C ARG A 26 3.54 -2.53 12.38
N VAL A 27 3.06 -1.28 12.32
CA VAL A 27 3.74 -0.19 11.60
C VAL A 27 5.07 0.14 12.28
N GLN A 28 6.14 0.10 11.50
CA GLN A 28 7.47 0.50 11.95
C GLN A 28 7.65 2.02 11.87
N PRO A 29 8.54 2.63 12.68
CA PRO A 29 8.78 4.07 12.65
C PRO A 29 9.12 4.62 11.26
N TRP A 30 9.90 3.86 10.47
CA TRP A 30 10.25 4.25 9.10
C TRP A 30 9.07 4.18 8.13
N GLN A 31 8.15 3.22 8.31
CA GLN A 31 6.92 3.10 7.51
C GLN A 31 5.98 4.27 7.81
N ALA A 32 5.87 4.65 9.09
CA ALA A 32 5.08 5.82 9.48
C ALA A 32 5.63 7.14 8.91
N ALA A 33 6.95 7.22 8.69
CA ALA A 33 7.64 8.39 8.15
C ALA A 33 7.54 8.56 6.62
N ILE A 34 6.97 7.58 5.90
CA ILE A 34 6.76 7.65 4.45
C ILE A 34 5.86 8.85 4.11
N LYS A 35 6.24 9.60 3.08
CA LYS A 35 5.62 10.89 2.71
C LYS A 35 5.44 11.03 1.18
N PRO A 36 4.65 12.02 0.71
CA PRO A 36 4.53 12.32 -0.71
C PRO A 36 5.88 12.50 -1.41
N GLY A 37 6.01 11.93 -2.60
CA GLY A 37 7.24 11.88 -3.40
C GLY A 37 8.15 10.69 -3.11
N ASP A 38 7.91 9.93 -2.03
CA ASP A 38 8.65 8.69 -1.79
C ASP A 38 8.23 7.60 -2.80
N TYR A 39 9.19 6.74 -3.14
CA TYR A 39 8.97 5.55 -3.95
C TYR A 39 9.16 4.30 -3.11
N PHE A 40 8.39 3.26 -3.38
CA PHE A 40 8.50 2.01 -2.66
C PHE A 40 8.35 0.79 -3.56
N LYS A 41 8.77 -0.35 -3.02
CA LYS A 41 8.52 -1.69 -3.57
C LYS A 41 7.86 -2.53 -2.49
N ARG A 42 6.86 -3.32 -2.88
CA ARG A 42 6.28 -4.37 -2.04
C ARG A 42 6.04 -5.65 -2.83
N ASP A 43 6.01 -6.78 -2.15
CA ASP A 43 5.55 -8.04 -2.71
C ASP A 43 4.03 -7.99 -2.90
N SER A 44 3.56 -8.46 -4.05
CA SER A 44 2.12 -8.66 -4.30
C SER A 44 1.60 -9.94 -3.64
N GLY A 45 2.49 -10.88 -3.31
CA GLY A 45 2.14 -12.26 -2.93
C GLY A 45 1.85 -13.17 -4.13
N TYR A 46 1.95 -12.66 -5.36
CA TYR A 46 1.64 -13.38 -6.61
C TYR A 46 2.89 -13.61 -7.49
N GLY A 47 4.09 -13.48 -6.93
CA GLY A 47 5.35 -13.74 -7.65
C GLY A 47 5.84 -12.56 -8.50
N PHE A 48 5.25 -11.38 -8.35
CA PHE A 48 5.74 -10.14 -8.95
C PHE A 48 5.65 -8.98 -7.95
N PRO A 49 6.57 -8.00 -8.01
CA PRO A 49 6.51 -6.82 -7.14
C PRO A 49 5.47 -5.81 -7.60
N ILE A 50 5.01 -4.99 -6.66
CA ILE A 50 4.30 -3.73 -6.91
C ILE A 50 5.25 -2.59 -6.57
N TYR A 51 5.39 -1.66 -7.51
CA TYR A 51 6.13 -0.42 -7.33
C TYR A 51 5.15 0.72 -7.12
N GLY A 52 5.37 1.57 -6.12
CA GLY A 52 4.46 2.68 -5.85
C GLY A 52 5.17 4.01 -5.70
N HIS A 53 4.46 5.07 -6.11
CA HIS A 53 4.83 6.46 -5.91
C HIS A 53 3.79 7.13 -5.02
N VAL A 54 4.21 7.64 -3.87
CA VAL A 54 3.31 8.27 -2.90
C VAL A 54 2.90 9.65 -3.39
N GLN A 55 1.60 9.88 -3.52
CA GLN A 55 1.04 11.11 -4.06
C GLN A 55 0.84 12.16 -2.98
N GLN A 56 0.85 13.42 -3.38
CA GLN A 56 0.39 14.52 -2.54
C GLN A 56 -1.13 14.49 -2.48
N GLU A 57 -1.69 14.59 -1.27
CA GLU A 57 -3.12 14.71 -1.06
C GLU A 57 -3.49 16.18 -0.86
N GLU A 58 -4.61 16.62 -1.45
CA GLU A 58 -5.08 18.02 -1.39
C GLU A 58 -5.84 18.32 -0.09
N ALA A 59 -6.44 17.30 0.52
CA ALA A 59 -7.23 17.40 1.74
C ALA A 59 -6.57 16.63 2.89
N PRO A 60 -6.73 17.10 4.15
CA PRO A 60 -6.33 16.31 5.30
C PRO A 60 -7.16 15.03 5.36
N ARG A 61 -6.51 13.93 5.75
CA ARG A 61 -7.15 12.61 5.90
C ARG A 61 -7.82 12.47 7.25
N GLU A 62 -8.85 11.64 7.28
CA GLU A 62 -9.47 11.19 8.52
C GLU A 62 -8.44 10.49 9.44
N PRO A 63 -8.53 10.65 10.78
CA PRO A 63 -7.58 10.05 11.72
C PRO A 63 -7.40 8.53 11.61
N GLU A 64 -8.44 7.82 11.17
CA GLU A 64 -8.46 6.38 10.93
C GLU A 64 -7.55 5.98 9.77
N LEU A 65 -7.22 6.92 8.87
CA LEU A 65 -6.38 6.73 7.71
C LEU A 65 -4.91 7.14 7.94
N ARG A 66 -4.49 7.41 9.18
CA ARG A 66 -3.14 7.90 9.53
C ARG A 66 -1.98 7.06 8.98
N HIS A 67 -2.20 5.76 8.78
CA HIS A 67 -1.21 4.81 8.25
C HIS A 67 -1.48 4.38 6.81
N TYR A 68 -2.38 5.08 6.12
CA TYR A 68 -2.59 4.95 4.68
C TYR A 68 -1.90 6.10 3.93
N ARG A 69 -1.49 5.80 2.71
CA ARG A 69 -0.94 6.77 1.76
C ARG A 69 -1.64 6.60 0.43
N PHE A 70 -2.09 7.71 -0.16
CA PHE A 70 -2.56 7.69 -1.53
C PHE A 70 -1.38 7.51 -2.47
N CYS A 71 -1.43 6.49 -3.32
CA CYS A 71 -0.31 6.06 -4.14
C CYS A 71 -0.75 5.79 -5.58
N HIS A 72 0.17 6.00 -6.53
CA HIS A 72 0.06 5.46 -7.88
C HIS A 72 0.95 4.22 -7.96
N CYS A 73 0.33 3.04 -8.09
CA CYS A 73 0.98 1.74 -7.99
C CYS A 73 1.03 1.02 -9.34
N PHE A 74 2.14 0.35 -9.64
CA PHE A 74 2.43 -0.28 -10.92
C PHE A 74 2.92 -1.70 -10.72
N SER A 75 2.61 -2.57 -11.67
CA SER A 75 3.15 -3.93 -11.72
C SER A 75 3.09 -4.47 -13.14
N VAL A 76 3.63 -5.66 -13.36
CA VAL A 76 3.47 -6.38 -14.64
C VAL A 76 2.00 -6.66 -14.98
N ALA A 77 1.11 -6.72 -13.97
CA ALA A 77 -0.31 -6.97 -14.16
C ALA A 77 -1.12 -5.67 -14.43
N CYS A 78 -0.57 -4.50 -14.09
CA CYS A 78 -1.20 -3.21 -14.32
C CYS A 78 -0.12 -2.18 -14.65
N THR A 79 0.23 -2.10 -15.94
CA THR A 79 1.40 -1.36 -16.42
C THR A 79 1.19 0.15 -16.47
N GLU A 80 -0.05 0.60 -16.68
CA GLU A 80 -0.47 2.01 -16.61
C GLU A 80 -0.61 2.51 -15.16
N GLY A 81 -0.61 1.57 -14.22
CA GLY A 81 -0.76 1.77 -12.81
C GLY A 81 -2.19 2.08 -12.36
N GLU A 82 -2.41 1.97 -11.06
CA GLU A 82 -3.67 2.19 -10.38
C GLU A 82 -3.46 3.16 -9.21
N TYR A 83 -4.39 4.11 -9.07
CA TYR A 83 -4.42 5.00 -7.92
C TYR A 83 -5.21 4.37 -6.79
N GLY A 84 -4.68 4.42 -5.58
CA GLY A 84 -5.39 3.90 -4.41
C GLY A 84 -4.61 4.04 -3.12
N ASP A 85 -5.26 3.62 -2.05
CA ASP A 85 -4.71 3.69 -0.70
C ASP A 85 -3.90 2.46 -0.35
N VAL A 86 -2.68 2.72 0.13
CA VAL A 86 -1.76 1.69 0.59
C VAL A 86 -1.52 1.87 2.08
N HIS A 87 -1.83 0.84 2.86
CA HIS A 87 -1.43 0.80 4.25
C HIS A 87 0.09 0.63 4.35
N VAL A 88 0.78 1.52 5.06
CA VAL A 88 2.25 1.56 5.09
C VAL A 88 2.89 0.30 5.68
N SER A 89 2.15 -0.48 6.49
CA SER A 89 2.64 -1.78 6.99
C SER A 89 2.84 -2.83 5.90
N THR A 90 2.29 -2.61 4.69
CA THR A 90 2.43 -3.52 3.54
C THR A 90 3.60 -3.14 2.63
N ILE A 91 4.32 -2.06 2.96
CA ILE A 91 5.48 -1.61 2.20
C ILE A 91 6.71 -2.31 2.75
N ASP A 92 7.43 -3.03 1.88
CA ASP A 92 8.62 -3.79 2.27
C ASP A 92 9.88 -2.91 2.29
N THR A 93 10.02 -2.00 1.33
CA THR A 93 11.18 -1.11 1.25
C THR A 93 10.86 0.18 0.52
N LEU A 94 11.48 1.27 0.97
CA LEU A 94 11.65 2.47 0.15
C LEU A 94 12.71 2.22 -0.92
N ILE A 95 12.49 2.79 -2.09
CA ILE A 95 13.44 2.77 -3.20
C ILE A 95 13.69 4.20 -3.66
N ARG A 96 14.80 4.40 -4.37
CA ARG A 96 15.06 5.69 -5.02
C ARG A 96 14.26 5.78 -6.31
N GLN A 97 14.03 7.01 -6.78
CA GLN A 97 13.36 7.27 -8.05
C GLN A 97 14.04 6.55 -9.22
N GLU A 98 15.36 6.45 -9.23
CA GLU A 98 16.08 5.79 -10.32
C GLU A 98 15.72 4.31 -10.44
N LEU A 99 15.58 3.61 -9.31
CA LEU A 99 15.17 2.20 -9.30
C LEU A 99 13.72 2.02 -9.78
N PHE A 100 12.87 3.00 -9.47
CA PHE A 100 11.50 3.03 -9.94
C PHE A 100 11.43 3.20 -11.47
N GLU A 101 12.18 4.14 -12.03
CA GLU A 101 12.25 4.36 -13.48
C GLU A 101 12.94 3.19 -14.22
N GLU A 102 13.96 2.57 -13.62
CA GLU A 102 14.56 1.34 -14.15
C GLU A 102 13.54 0.18 -14.20
N ALA A 103 12.68 0.06 -13.18
CA ALA A 103 11.59 -0.92 -13.20
C ALA A 103 10.57 -0.58 -14.30
N ARG A 104 10.20 0.70 -14.45
CA ARG A 104 9.30 1.17 -15.50
C ARG A 104 9.82 0.85 -16.90
N GLN A 105 11.10 1.12 -17.17
CA GLN A 105 11.75 0.82 -18.46
C GLN A 105 11.76 -0.68 -18.78
N ARG A 106 11.81 -1.53 -17.75
CA ARG A 106 11.72 -2.99 -17.88
C ARG A 106 10.29 -3.50 -17.95
N GLY A 107 9.28 -2.63 -18.01
CA GLY A 107 7.87 -3.03 -17.98
C GLY A 107 7.47 -3.68 -16.65
N TRP A 108 8.07 -3.24 -15.55
CA TRP A 108 7.81 -3.68 -14.17
C TRP A 108 8.23 -5.13 -13.86
N LEU A 109 9.02 -5.74 -14.74
CA LEU A 109 9.61 -7.07 -14.51
C LEU A 109 10.56 -7.05 -13.29
N PRO A 110 10.59 -8.16 -12.49
CA PRO A 110 11.40 -8.25 -11.28
C PRO A 110 12.91 -8.07 -11.52
#